data_AF-A0AAV5G7J7-F1
#
_entry.id   AF-A0AAV5G7J7-F1
#
_cell.length_a   1.000
_cell.length_b   1.000
_cell.length_c   1.000
_cell.angle_alpha   90.00
_cell.angle_beta   90.00
_cell.angle_gamma   90.00
#
_symmetry.space_group_name_H-M   'P 1'
#
loop_
_entity.id
_entity.type
_entity.pdbx_description
1 polymer ?
#
loop_
_entity_poly.entity_id
_entity_poly.type
_entity_poly.pdbx_seq_one_letter_code
_entity_poly.pdbx_strand_id
1 'polypeptide(L)'
;MNPTPPLTLTDLASDGLFLATAHDMCWKQLKEVQGIELNFSSAPAESGNDLPVDVRVYTAQGTVDFKGRRIAVLSDTTWRWATARKRDPAISQLHGEQPLSELLLAAARTLEGGNPILIGDQANGDKAAIAIDLAQAQSSTGSWSAPSPDAISVGKVLIEGIGDPFIEELDEIRAVVSFAQHRGLHVEEGNQGLRLTSANPADTTEITDITVEFLDEHISALTAGITPGANWRLEDISADGFYAAIEHAMFFSAHYPQAARENVLVNLETGHVLLDEKSGLEAAAVILATVCDGVFTWAWADSELTRLPSQGPVNAVRQFGIDKLVPSLVRRRMPAAMARELGLAQVAMPILNKWNVVTTKLNENTTAIVLIDSPKLRLPALTPHVEKAVLDNQPPAHINRDRAIQAYHAMRGNKPAGIPST
;
A
#
# COMPACT_ATOMS: atom_id res chain seq x y z
N MET A 1 25.14 -8.48 0.64
CA MET A 1 24.52 -9.63 1.35
C MET A 1 23.90 -10.56 0.30
N ASN A 2 24.02 -11.89 0.44
CA ASN A 2 23.32 -12.85 -0.44
C ASN A 2 22.18 -13.50 0.37
N PRO A 3 20.98 -13.70 -0.20
CA PRO A 3 19.92 -14.40 0.49
C PRO A 3 20.30 -15.87 0.70
N THR A 4 19.90 -16.42 1.83
CA THR A 4 19.99 -17.86 2.08
C THR A 4 18.99 -18.60 1.20
N PRO A 5 19.26 -19.83 0.74
CA PRO A 5 18.28 -20.62 0.01
C PRO A 5 16.97 -20.77 0.81
N PRO A 6 15.78 -20.70 0.18
CA PRO A 6 14.51 -20.83 0.88
C PRO A 6 14.34 -22.26 1.41
N LEU A 7 13.99 -22.37 2.69
CA LEU A 7 13.76 -23.65 3.38
C LEU A 7 12.27 -23.91 3.62
N THR A 8 11.47 -22.85 3.65
CA THR A 8 10.02 -22.90 3.87
C THR A 8 9.25 -22.27 2.72
N LEU A 9 7.94 -22.52 2.67
CA LEU A 9 7.05 -21.87 1.71
C LEU A 9 6.97 -20.35 1.95
N THR A 10 7.04 -19.92 3.21
CA THR A 10 7.11 -18.51 3.62
C THR A 10 8.39 -17.85 3.14
N ASP A 11 9.54 -18.51 3.26
CA ASP A 11 10.82 -18.01 2.74
C ASP A 11 10.72 -17.75 1.23
N LEU A 12 10.17 -18.73 0.51
CA LEU A 12 10.01 -18.66 -0.94
C LEU A 12 8.99 -17.60 -1.37
N ALA A 13 7.88 -17.46 -0.65
CA ALA A 13 6.91 -16.39 -0.91
C ALA A 13 7.51 -15.00 -0.63
N SER A 14 8.28 -14.86 0.46
CA SER A 14 8.99 -13.63 0.82
C SER A 14 9.98 -13.23 -0.28
N ASP A 15 10.75 -14.19 -0.81
CA ASP A 15 11.73 -13.95 -1.88
C ASP A 15 11.11 -13.31 -3.13
N GLY A 16 9.84 -13.57 -3.41
CA GLY A 16 9.15 -13.10 -4.61
C GLY A 16 8.25 -11.89 -4.42
N LEU A 17 8.06 -11.38 -3.19
CA LEU A 17 7.07 -10.33 -2.91
C LEU A 17 7.23 -9.09 -3.81
N PHE A 18 8.41 -8.47 -3.81
CA PHE A 18 8.66 -7.26 -4.59
C PHE A 18 8.84 -7.55 -6.08
N LEU A 19 9.28 -8.76 -6.44
CA LEU A 19 9.33 -9.18 -7.85
C LEU A 19 7.91 -9.30 -8.43
N ALA A 20 7.00 -9.93 -7.70
CA ALA A 20 5.58 -10.00 -7.99
C ALA A 20 4.95 -8.61 -8.08
N THR A 21 5.27 -7.73 -7.12
CA THR A 21 4.79 -6.34 -7.12
C THR A 21 5.16 -5.60 -8.41
N ALA A 22 6.40 -5.71 -8.88
CA ALA A 22 6.82 -5.08 -10.13
C ALA A 22 6.01 -5.58 -11.34
N HIS A 23 5.76 -6.89 -11.42
CA HIS A 23 4.92 -7.48 -12.47
C HIS A 23 3.46 -7.04 -12.35
N ASP A 24 2.92 -6.91 -11.14
CA ASP A 24 1.55 -6.44 -10.92
C ASP A 24 1.37 -4.99 -11.37
N MET A 25 2.38 -4.15 -11.20
CA MET A 25 2.37 -2.78 -11.72
C MET A 25 2.33 -2.73 -13.25
N CYS A 26 3.00 -3.66 -13.92
CA CYS A 26 2.90 -3.84 -15.37
C CYS A 26 1.52 -4.36 -15.78
N TRP A 27 1.00 -5.38 -15.08
CA TRP A 27 -0.33 -5.94 -15.32
C TRP A 27 -1.44 -4.90 -15.17
N LYS A 28 -1.36 -4.04 -14.14
CA LYS A 28 -2.30 -2.93 -13.90
C LYS A 28 -2.39 -1.94 -15.08
N GLN A 29 -1.40 -1.90 -15.99
CA GLN A 29 -1.48 -1.06 -17.20
C GLN A 29 -2.55 -1.52 -18.18
N LEU A 30 -3.02 -2.77 -18.10
CA LEU A 30 -4.16 -3.24 -18.89
C LEU A 30 -5.40 -2.38 -18.65
N LYS A 31 -5.59 -1.91 -17.40
CA LYS A 31 -6.76 -1.16 -16.91
C LYS A 31 -8.07 -1.95 -17.15
N GLU A 32 -9.09 -1.70 -16.34
CA GLU A 32 -10.48 -2.19 -16.51
C GLU A 32 -10.65 -3.46 -17.38
N VAL A 33 -10.21 -4.61 -16.85
CA VAL A 33 -10.33 -5.90 -17.54
C VAL A 33 -11.80 -6.30 -17.58
N GLN A 34 -12.32 -6.49 -18.80
CA GLN A 34 -13.72 -6.81 -19.06
C GLN A 34 -13.96 -8.32 -19.22
N GLY A 35 -12.93 -9.06 -19.62
CA GLY A 35 -13.00 -10.51 -19.79
C GLY A 35 -11.64 -11.13 -20.09
N ILE A 36 -11.52 -12.43 -19.84
CA ILE A 36 -10.32 -13.22 -20.13
C ILE A 36 -10.76 -14.52 -20.80
N GLU A 37 -10.13 -14.82 -21.93
CA GLU A 37 -10.26 -16.09 -22.66
C GLU A 37 -9.00 -16.92 -22.49
N LEU A 38 -9.17 -18.20 -22.16
CA LEU A 38 -8.08 -19.14 -21.92
C LEU A 38 -8.20 -20.30 -22.90
N ASN A 39 -7.21 -20.42 -23.79
CA ASN A 39 -7.17 -21.45 -24.82
C ASN A 39 -6.02 -22.40 -24.50
N PHE A 40 -6.35 -23.53 -23.86
CA PHE A 40 -5.38 -24.57 -23.54
C PHE A 40 -4.97 -25.31 -24.80
N SER A 41 -3.66 -25.46 -25.02
CA SER A 41 -3.17 -26.34 -26.06
C SER A 41 -3.63 -27.78 -25.78
N SER A 42 -4.16 -28.46 -26.80
CA SER A 42 -4.56 -29.86 -26.68
C SER A 42 -3.34 -30.74 -26.41
N ALA A 43 -3.20 -31.25 -25.19
CA ALA A 43 -2.27 -32.31 -24.87
C ALA A 43 -2.94 -33.68 -24.88
N PRO A 44 -2.17 -34.77 -25.09
CA PRO A 44 -2.68 -36.12 -24.88
C PRO A 44 -3.24 -36.26 -23.46
N ALA A 45 -4.37 -36.96 -23.35
CA ALA A 45 -5.26 -37.01 -22.17
C ALA A 45 -4.63 -37.50 -20.84
N GLU A 46 -3.36 -37.91 -20.84
CA GLU A 46 -2.69 -38.53 -19.70
C GLU A 46 -1.57 -37.69 -19.07
N SER A 47 -1.11 -36.59 -19.70
CA SER A 47 -0.01 -35.83 -19.08
C SER A 47 -0.57 -34.75 -18.15
N GLY A 48 -0.54 -35.03 -16.84
CA GLY A 48 -0.63 -34.03 -15.78
C GLY A 48 0.51 -33.00 -15.76
N ASN A 49 1.17 -32.78 -16.91
CA ASN A 49 2.32 -31.91 -17.13
C ASN A 49 1.87 -30.48 -17.46
N ASP A 50 2.83 -29.57 -17.49
CA ASP A 50 2.68 -28.21 -18.00
C ASP A 50 2.07 -28.17 -19.39
N LEU A 51 1.12 -27.27 -19.59
CA LEU A 51 0.47 -27.03 -20.87
C LEU A 51 0.62 -25.56 -21.27
N PRO A 52 1.03 -25.25 -22.51
CA PRO A 52 0.92 -23.91 -23.04
C PRO A 52 -0.56 -23.47 -23.10
N VAL A 53 -0.80 -22.23 -22.72
CA VAL A 53 -2.13 -21.60 -22.73
C VAL A 53 -2.02 -20.27 -23.46
N ASP A 54 -2.84 -20.07 -24.48
CA ASP A 54 -3.02 -18.76 -25.09
C ASP A 54 -4.05 -17.98 -24.28
N VAL A 55 -3.65 -16.81 -23.78
CA VAL A 55 -4.47 -15.98 -22.88
C VAL A 55 -4.81 -14.70 -23.58
N ARG A 56 -6.11 -14.46 -23.79
CA ARG A 56 -6.60 -13.24 -24.42
C ARG A 56 -7.34 -12.40 -23.38
N VAL A 57 -6.89 -11.17 -23.19
CA VAL A 57 -7.49 -10.23 -22.24
C VAL A 57 -8.22 -9.14 -22.99
N TYR A 58 -9.49 -8.96 -22.66
CA TYR A 58 -10.34 -7.89 -23.16
C TYR A 58 -10.35 -6.74 -22.17
N THR A 59 -10.04 -5.54 -22.65
CA THR A 59 -10.11 -4.30 -21.87
C THR A 59 -10.95 -3.27 -22.60
N ALA A 60 -11.33 -2.19 -21.91
CA ALA A 60 -12.01 -1.07 -22.56
C ALA A 60 -11.18 -0.40 -23.68
N GLN A 61 -9.87 -0.64 -23.73
CA GLN A 61 -8.92 -0.01 -24.66
C GLN A 61 -8.52 -0.92 -25.84
N GLY A 62 -8.91 -2.19 -25.80
CA GLY A 62 -8.58 -3.16 -26.85
C GLY A 62 -8.38 -4.57 -26.33
N THR A 63 -7.64 -5.36 -27.10
CA THR A 63 -7.37 -6.77 -26.79
C THR A 63 -5.88 -7.01 -26.76
N VAL A 64 -5.41 -7.65 -25.69
CA VAL A 64 -4.01 -8.02 -25.51
C VAL A 64 -3.92 -9.53 -25.35
N ASP A 65 -3.09 -10.15 -26.19
CA ASP A 65 -2.82 -11.57 -26.17
C ASP A 65 -1.49 -11.82 -25.43
N PHE A 66 -1.49 -12.82 -24.56
CA PHE A 66 -0.34 -13.27 -23.77
C PHE A 66 -0.11 -14.76 -24.00
N LYS A 67 1.14 -15.18 -23.78
CA LYS A 67 1.47 -16.59 -23.60
C LYS A 67 1.44 -16.93 -22.13
N GLY A 68 0.83 -18.06 -21.80
CA GLY A 68 0.78 -18.59 -20.46
C GLY A 68 1.15 -20.06 -20.41
N ARG A 69 1.34 -20.55 -19.19
CA ARG A 69 1.62 -21.96 -18.92
C ARG A 69 0.82 -22.42 -17.71
N ARG A 70 0.09 -23.53 -17.86
CA ARG A 70 -0.56 -24.20 -16.73
C ARG A 70 0.53 -24.77 -15.81
N ILE A 71 0.56 -24.31 -14.56
CA ILE A 71 1.54 -24.73 -13.55
C ILE A 71 0.93 -25.65 -12.48
N ALA A 72 -0.40 -25.63 -12.34
CA ALA A 72 -1.14 -26.49 -11.43
C ALA A 72 -2.58 -26.71 -11.88
N VAL A 73 -3.17 -27.79 -11.39
CA VAL A 73 -4.59 -28.11 -11.48
C VAL A 73 -5.21 -27.97 -10.09
N LEU A 74 -6.37 -27.33 -10.03
CA LEU A 74 -7.11 -27.05 -8.81
C LEU A 74 -8.43 -27.81 -8.87
N SER A 75 -8.67 -28.68 -7.89
CA SER A 75 -9.92 -29.43 -7.72
C SER A 75 -10.45 -29.17 -6.31
N ASP A 76 -11.66 -28.62 -6.20
CA ASP A 76 -12.25 -28.13 -4.95
C ASP A 76 -11.31 -27.16 -4.20
N THR A 77 -10.67 -27.62 -3.13
CA THR A 77 -9.74 -26.85 -2.28
C THR A 77 -8.30 -27.37 -2.38
N THR A 78 -8.00 -28.20 -3.37
CA THR A 78 -6.72 -28.88 -3.51
C THR A 78 -5.95 -28.34 -4.70
N TRP A 79 -4.70 -27.97 -4.46
CA TRP A 79 -3.70 -27.62 -5.46
C TRP A 79 -2.84 -28.84 -5.79
N ARG A 80 -2.75 -29.17 -7.07
CA ARG A 80 -1.84 -30.20 -7.59
C ARG A 80 -0.92 -29.59 -8.64
N TRP A 81 0.36 -29.55 -8.34
CA TRP A 81 1.37 -29.07 -9.29
C TRP A 81 1.35 -29.88 -10.58
N ALA A 82 1.25 -29.19 -11.71
CA ALA A 82 1.37 -29.79 -13.04
C ALA A 82 2.84 -29.97 -13.44
N THR A 83 3.73 -29.15 -12.86
CA THR A 83 5.16 -29.29 -13.03
C THR A 83 5.70 -30.45 -12.22
N ALA A 84 6.42 -31.39 -12.84
CA ALA A 84 7.43 -32.19 -12.14
C ALA A 84 8.66 -31.31 -11.90
N ARG A 85 8.54 -30.28 -11.04
CA ARG A 85 9.73 -29.55 -10.59
C ARG A 85 10.67 -30.59 -9.99
N LYS A 86 11.95 -30.59 -10.43
CA LYS A 86 13.01 -31.30 -9.70
C LYS A 86 12.89 -30.87 -8.23
N ARG A 87 13.24 -31.73 -7.27
CA ARG A 87 13.03 -31.55 -5.81
C ARG A 87 13.75 -30.34 -5.17
N ASP A 88 13.89 -29.25 -5.90
CA ASP A 88 14.62 -28.04 -5.59
C ASP A 88 13.72 -26.82 -5.88
N PRO A 89 13.47 -25.95 -4.89
CA PRO A 89 13.87 -26.09 -3.49
C PRO A 89 13.20 -27.31 -2.83
N ALA A 90 13.88 -27.92 -1.86
CA ALA A 90 13.43 -29.12 -1.15
C ALA A 90 12.30 -28.82 -0.14
N ILE A 91 11.24 -28.14 -0.60
CA ILE A 91 10.07 -27.72 0.17
C ILE A 91 8.94 -28.71 -0.13
N SER A 92 8.49 -29.41 0.91
CA SER A 92 7.49 -30.49 0.74
C SER A 92 6.18 -30.04 0.08
N GLN A 93 5.78 -28.79 0.32
CA GLN A 93 4.57 -28.16 -0.20
C GLN A 93 4.65 -27.83 -1.71
N LEU A 94 5.82 -27.97 -2.33
CA LEU A 94 5.98 -27.83 -3.79
C LEU A 94 5.76 -29.16 -4.53
N HIS A 95 5.34 -30.19 -3.81
CA HIS A 95 5.17 -31.54 -4.32
C HIS A 95 3.85 -32.17 -3.87
N GLY A 96 3.33 -33.08 -4.70
CA GLY A 96 2.08 -33.76 -4.41
C GLY A 96 0.86 -32.83 -4.39
N GLU A 97 -0.19 -33.29 -3.72
CA GLU A 97 -1.41 -32.54 -3.50
C GLU A 97 -1.31 -31.72 -2.21
N GLN A 98 -1.73 -30.47 -2.27
CA GLN A 98 -1.63 -29.49 -1.19
C GLN A 98 -2.95 -28.75 -1.02
N PRO A 99 -3.30 -28.29 0.19
CA PRO A 99 -4.39 -27.34 0.35
C PRO A 99 -4.11 -26.05 -0.43
N LEU A 100 -5.10 -25.56 -1.15
CA LEU A 100 -5.05 -24.23 -1.76
C LEU A 100 -4.92 -23.17 -0.66
N SER A 101 -3.92 -22.30 -0.80
CA SER A 101 -3.70 -21.17 0.12
C SER A 101 -3.07 -20.01 -0.63
N GLU A 102 -3.26 -18.79 -0.13
CA GLU A 102 -2.60 -17.58 -0.65
C GLU A 102 -1.07 -17.72 -0.58
N LEU A 103 -0.54 -18.34 0.48
CA LEU A 103 0.89 -18.61 0.61
C LEU A 103 1.43 -19.50 -0.52
N LEU A 104 0.67 -20.53 -0.92
CA LEU A 104 1.04 -21.40 -2.03
C LEU A 104 0.99 -20.66 -3.38
N LEU A 105 0.02 -19.78 -3.56
CA LEU A 105 -0.07 -18.92 -4.74
C LEU A 105 1.11 -17.93 -4.80
N ALA A 106 1.45 -17.28 -3.68
CA ALA A 106 2.59 -16.37 -3.59
C ALA A 106 3.92 -17.08 -3.90
N ALA A 107 4.15 -18.27 -3.32
CA ALA A 107 5.31 -19.09 -3.64
C ALA A 107 5.34 -19.53 -5.12
N ALA A 108 4.17 -19.86 -5.70
CA ALA A 108 4.05 -20.15 -7.12
C ALA A 108 4.46 -18.95 -7.99
N ARG A 109 4.11 -17.71 -7.58
CA ARG A 109 4.55 -16.50 -8.27
C ARG A 109 6.06 -16.33 -8.21
N THR A 110 6.70 -16.54 -7.06
CA THR A 110 8.17 -16.48 -6.94
C THR A 110 8.84 -17.45 -7.92
N LEU A 111 8.34 -18.69 -7.93
CA LEU A 111 8.79 -19.78 -8.78
C LEU A 111 8.62 -19.53 -10.29
N GLU A 112 7.79 -18.56 -10.64
CA GLU A 112 7.48 -18.11 -12.00
C GLU A 112 8.10 -16.74 -12.31
N GLY A 113 9.07 -16.29 -11.51
CA GLY A 113 9.77 -15.03 -11.72
C GLY A 113 8.92 -13.79 -11.40
N GLY A 114 7.89 -13.92 -10.55
CA GLY A 114 6.96 -12.86 -10.18
C GLY A 114 5.79 -12.66 -11.13
N ASN A 115 5.76 -13.41 -12.24
CA ASN A 115 4.68 -13.33 -13.22
C ASN A 115 3.29 -13.49 -12.58
N PRO A 116 2.27 -12.78 -13.09
CA PRO A 116 0.90 -12.96 -12.62
C PRO A 116 0.43 -14.40 -12.84
N ILE A 117 -0.38 -14.91 -11.92
CA ILE A 117 -1.04 -16.21 -12.04
C ILE A 117 -2.55 -15.98 -12.16
N LEU A 118 -3.15 -16.49 -13.23
CA LEU A 118 -4.59 -16.52 -13.42
C LEU A 118 -5.14 -17.89 -13.01
N ILE A 119 -6.32 -17.88 -12.40
CA ILE A 119 -7.10 -19.09 -12.14
C ILE A 119 -8.27 -19.14 -13.11
N GLY A 120 -8.41 -20.23 -13.87
CA GLY A 120 -9.48 -20.38 -14.86
C GLY A 120 -9.97 -21.81 -15.03
N ASP A 121 -11.16 -21.97 -15.58
CA ASP A 121 -11.81 -23.26 -15.75
C ASP A 121 -11.21 -24.06 -16.92
N GLN A 122 -11.10 -25.37 -16.74
CA GLN A 122 -10.74 -26.34 -17.78
C GLN A 122 -11.98 -27.10 -18.27
N ALA A 123 -11.88 -27.69 -19.47
CA ALA A 123 -12.99 -28.42 -20.08
C ALA A 123 -13.46 -29.65 -19.27
N ASN A 124 -12.61 -30.19 -18.39
CA ASN A 124 -12.95 -31.33 -17.52
C ASN A 124 -13.67 -30.92 -16.22
N GLY A 125 -13.90 -29.63 -15.99
CA GLY A 125 -14.53 -29.10 -14.78
C GLY A 125 -13.57 -28.70 -13.66
N ASP A 126 -12.28 -29.07 -13.76
CA ASP A 126 -11.25 -28.59 -12.82
C ASP A 126 -10.85 -27.14 -13.16
N LYS A 127 -10.24 -26.45 -12.21
CA LYS A 127 -9.56 -25.17 -12.45
C LYS A 127 -8.07 -25.38 -12.75
N ALA A 128 -7.44 -24.41 -13.40
CA ALA A 128 -6.02 -24.37 -13.67
C ALA A 128 -5.41 -23.08 -13.14
N ALA A 129 -4.24 -23.16 -12.52
CA ALA A 129 -3.37 -22.01 -12.29
C ALA A 129 -2.44 -21.83 -13.49
N ILE A 130 -2.41 -20.62 -14.04
CA ILE A 130 -1.76 -20.30 -15.30
C ILE A 130 -0.83 -19.12 -15.07
N ALA A 131 0.48 -19.34 -15.15
CA ALA A 131 1.47 -18.27 -15.11
C ALA A 131 1.46 -17.52 -16.45
N ILE A 132 1.43 -16.18 -16.41
CA ILE A 132 1.34 -15.31 -17.58
C ILE A 132 2.69 -14.67 -17.86
N ASP A 133 3.23 -14.87 -19.07
CA ASP A 133 4.47 -14.22 -19.50
C ASP A 133 4.17 -12.82 -20.04
N LEU A 134 4.44 -11.80 -19.22
CA LEU A 134 4.24 -10.40 -19.61
C LEU A 134 5.19 -9.94 -20.71
N ALA A 135 6.37 -10.57 -20.85
CA ALA A 135 7.35 -10.18 -21.87
C ALA A 135 6.90 -10.58 -23.29
N GLN A 136 5.96 -11.51 -23.41
CA GLN A 136 5.40 -11.99 -24.68
C GLN A 136 4.04 -11.38 -25.02
N ALA A 137 3.65 -10.30 -24.34
CA ALA A 137 2.39 -9.62 -24.59
C ALA A 137 2.36 -8.99 -26.00
N GLN A 138 1.25 -9.20 -26.71
CA GLN A 138 1.01 -8.69 -28.05
C GLN A 138 -0.35 -7.99 -28.11
N SER A 139 -0.37 -6.72 -28.55
CA SER A 139 -1.63 -6.01 -28.78
C SER A 139 -2.26 -6.52 -30.08
N SER A 140 -3.44 -7.13 -29.98
CA SER A 140 -4.21 -7.62 -31.12
C SER A 140 -5.15 -6.54 -31.66
N THR A 141 -5.71 -5.71 -30.78
CA THR A 141 -6.40 -4.47 -31.14
C THR A 141 -6.10 -3.37 -30.12
N GLY A 142 -6.04 -2.12 -30.57
CA GLY A 142 -5.66 -0.98 -29.74
C GLY A 142 -4.14 -0.87 -29.55
N SER A 143 -3.72 -0.08 -28.55
CA SER A 143 -2.32 0.08 -28.16
C SER A 143 -2.18 -0.19 -26.67
N TRP A 144 -1.48 -1.27 -26.33
CA TRP A 144 -1.04 -1.53 -24.96
C TRP A 144 0.48 -1.47 -24.89
N SER A 145 0.98 -0.76 -23.88
CA SER A 145 2.38 -0.80 -23.49
C SER A 145 2.46 -0.81 -21.97
N ALA A 146 3.35 -1.65 -21.46
CA ALA A 146 3.77 -1.63 -20.07
C ALA A 146 5.29 -1.42 -20.04
N PRO A 147 5.83 -0.74 -19.02
CA PRO A 147 7.26 -0.77 -18.79
C PRO A 147 7.71 -2.21 -18.56
N SER A 148 8.98 -2.51 -18.83
CA SER A 148 9.58 -3.72 -18.28
C SER A 148 9.49 -3.67 -16.74
N PRO A 149 9.18 -4.78 -16.05
CA PRO A 149 9.24 -4.82 -14.58
C PRO A 149 10.56 -4.24 -14.07
N ASP A 150 11.68 -4.56 -14.74
CA ASP A 150 13.02 -4.10 -14.39
C ASP A 150 13.27 -2.59 -14.55
N ALA A 151 12.42 -1.91 -15.34
CA ALA A 151 12.49 -0.47 -15.55
C ALA A 151 11.70 0.34 -14.50
N ILE A 152 10.94 -0.33 -13.63
CA ILE A 152 10.25 0.34 -12.51
C ILE A 152 11.25 0.64 -11.41
N SER A 153 11.27 1.89 -10.93
CA SER A 153 12.18 2.32 -9.88
C SER A 153 12.00 1.50 -8.60
N VAL A 154 13.13 1.18 -7.96
CA VAL A 154 13.17 0.31 -6.76
C VAL A 154 12.28 0.85 -5.65
N GLY A 155 12.36 2.15 -5.34
CA GLY A 155 11.53 2.78 -4.31
C GLY A 155 10.04 2.61 -4.57
N LYS A 156 9.61 2.72 -5.83
CA LYS A 156 8.20 2.54 -6.20
C LYS A 156 7.73 1.11 -6.04
N VAL A 157 8.57 0.12 -6.38
CA VAL A 157 8.25 -1.29 -6.18
C VAL A 157 8.15 -1.60 -4.68
N LEU A 158 9.12 -1.14 -3.88
CA LEU A 158 9.12 -1.38 -2.43
C LEU A 158 7.87 -0.77 -1.76
N ILE A 159 7.57 0.51 -2.04
CA ILE A 159 6.44 1.18 -1.39
C ILE A 159 5.09 0.59 -1.80
N GLU A 160 4.90 0.20 -3.06
CA GLU A 160 3.66 -0.45 -3.51
C GLU A 160 3.51 -1.85 -2.90
N GLY A 161 4.62 -2.59 -2.75
CA GLY A 161 4.63 -3.93 -2.17
C GLY A 161 4.30 -3.93 -0.67
N ILE A 162 4.64 -2.86 0.05
CA ILE A 162 4.21 -2.64 1.45
C ILE A 162 2.68 -2.55 1.57
N GLY A 163 1.99 -2.17 0.48
CA GLY A 163 0.54 -2.15 0.43
C GLY A 163 -0.12 -3.51 0.19
N ASP A 164 0.65 -4.58 -0.01
CA ASP A 164 0.11 -5.92 -0.22
C ASP A 164 -0.53 -6.46 1.09
N PRO A 165 -1.75 -7.03 1.06
CA PRO A 165 -2.37 -7.66 2.24
C PRO A 165 -1.51 -8.72 2.90
N PHE A 166 -0.70 -9.42 2.12
CA PHE A 166 0.01 -10.62 2.53
C PHE A 166 1.38 -10.32 3.13
N ILE A 167 1.86 -9.08 3.05
CA ILE A 167 3.21 -8.70 3.53
C ILE A 167 3.43 -9.04 5.01
N GLU A 168 2.38 -8.99 5.84
CA GLU A 168 2.49 -9.26 7.28
C GLU A 168 2.78 -10.73 7.62
N GLU A 169 2.59 -11.63 6.67
CA GLU A 169 2.91 -13.06 6.83
C GLU A 169 4.32 -13.38 6.30
N LEU A 170 5.04 -12.38 5.79
CA LEU A 170 6.31 -12.53 5.08
C LEU A 170 7.47 -11.88 5.81
N ASP A 171 8.67 -12.36 5.53
CA ASP A 171 9.92 -11.76 5.99
C ASP A 171 10.30 -10.61 5.03
N GLU A 172 10.08 -9.38 5.47
CA GLU A 172 10.33 -8.18 4.66
C GLU A 172 11.82 -7.96 4.40
N ILE A 173 12.70 -8.32 5.35
CA ILE A 173 14.17 -8.21 5.17
C ILE A 173 14.61 -9.15 4.06
N ARG A 174 14.18 -10.42 4.13
CA ARG A 174 14.44 -11.42 3.09
C ARG A 174 13.88 -10.98 1.75
N ALA A 175 12.66 -10.46 1.70
CA ALA A 175 12.05 -9.95 0.49
C ALA A 175 12.89 -8.85 -0.18
N VAL A 176 13.39 -7.88 0.61
CA VAL A 176 14.27 -6.81 0.11
C VAL A 176 15.59 -7.36 -0.43
N VAL A 177 16.24 -8.27 0.31
CA VAL A 177 17.53 -8.85 -0.10
C VAL A 177 17.39 -9.67 -1.39
N SER A 178 16.36 -10.51 -1.48
CA SER A 178 16.08 -11.34 -2.66
C SER A 178 15.71 -10.50 -3.88
N PHE A 179 14.91 -9.44 -3.69
CA PHE A 179 14.59 -8.49 -4.75
C PHE A 179 15.83 -7.74 -5.25
N ALA A 180 16.69 -7.27 -4.33
CA ALA A 180 17.93 -6.58 -4.68
C ALA A 180 18.86 -7.49 -5.49
N GLN A 181 19.01 -8.76 -5.11
CA GLN A 181 19.79 -9.73 -5.87
C GLN A 181 19.21 -9.94 -7.27
N HIS A 182 17.89 -10.09 -7.40
CA HIS A 182 17.23 -10.26 -8.70
C HIS A 182 17.47 -9.07 -9.63
N ARG A 183 17.47 -7.85 -9.07
CA ARG A 183 17.77 -6.60 -9.78
C ARG A 183 19.26 -6.34 -9.98
N GLY A 184 20.15 -7.25 -9.55
CA GLY A 184 21.60 -7.07 -9.66
C GLY A 184 22.15 -5.90 -8.82
N LEU A 185 21.48 -5.54 -7.73
CA LEU A 185 21.89 -4.47 -6.82
C LEU A 185 22.88 -4.97 -5.78
N HIS A 186 23.80 -4.11 -5.36
CA HIS A 186 24.63 -4.33 -4.19
C HIS A 186 23.86 -3.99 -2.92
N VAL A 187 23.86 -4.93 -1.98
CA VAL A 187 23.25 -4.78 -0.65
C VAL A 187 24.36 -4.62 0.39
N GLU A 188 24.41 -3.44 1.00
CA GLU A 188 25.26 -3.11 2.14
C GLU A 188 24.40 -3.01 3.41
N GLU A 189 24.82 -3.67 4.47
CA GLU A 189 24.17 -3.56 5.77
C GLU A 189 24.73 -2.34 6.52
N GLY A 190 23.84 -1.47 6.97
CA GLY A 190 24.17 -0.29 7.76
C GLY A 190 23.55 -0.35 9.15
N ASN A 191 23.81 0.66 9.97
CA ASN A 191 23.40 0.68 11.38
C ASN A 191 21.88 0.58 11.62
N GLN A 192 21.05 0.96 10.64
CA GLN A 192 19.58 1.02 10.78
C GLN A 192 18.83 0.30 9.65
N GLY A 193 19.53 -0.46 8.81
CA GLY A 193 18.89 -1.22 7.74
C GLY A 193 19.80 -1.51 6.56
N LEU A 194 19.22 -1.58 5.36
CA LEU A 194 19.91 -2.01 4.16
C LEU A 194 20.04 -0.85 3.16
N ARG A 195 21.24 -0.67 2.61
CA ARG A 195 21.48 0.24 1.50
C ARG A 195 21.59 -0.55 0.21
N LEU A 196 20.75 -0.23 -0.77
CA LEU A 196 20.71 -0.88 -2.08
C LEU A 196 21.30 0.09 -3.11
N THR A 197 22.34 -0.35 -3.81
CA THR A 197 23.04 0.47 -4.80
C THR A 197 23.19 -0.25 -6.14
N SER A 198 23.18 0.49 -7.24
CA SER A 198 23.45 -0.06 -8.57
C SER A 198 24.89 -0.60 -8.65
N ALA A 199 25.08 -1.82 -9.17
CA ALA A 199 26.39 -2.45 -9.24
C ALA A 199 27.41 -1.75 -10.16
N ASN A 200 26.94 -1.06 -11.21
CA ASN A 200 27.78 -0.24 -12.07
C ASN A 200 27.08 1.08 -12.44
N PRO A 201 27.43 2.21 -11.79
CA PRO A 201 26.83 3.52 -12.09
C PRO A 201 27.04 4.00 -13.53
N ALA A 202 28.00 3.42 -14.26
CA ALA A 202 28.34 3.82 -15.63
C ALA A 202 27.47 3.13 -16.72
N ASP A 203 26.82 2.01 -16.40
CA ASP A 203 26.01 1.21 -17.35
C ASP A 203 24.50 1.39 -17.16
N THR A 204 24.07 2.09 -16.11
CA THR A 204 22.66 2.29 -15.78
C THR A 204 22.22 3.72 -16.06
N THR A 205 21.12 3.90 -16.78
CA THR A 205 20.49 5.22 -17.00
C THR A 205 19.87 5.81 -15.73
N GLU A 206 19.72 5.03 -14.67
CA GLU A 206 19.22 5.47 -13.36
C GLU A 206 20.16 4.95 -12.26
N ILE A 207 20.84 5.86 -11.56
CA ILE A 207 21.64 5.52 -10.38
C ILE A 207 20.64 5.20 -9.26
N THR A 208 20.58 3.93 -8.86
CA THR A 208 19.81 3.54 -7.68
C THR A 208 20.71 3.67 -6.46
N ASP A 209 20.28 4.48 -5.49
CA ASP A 209 20.80 4.52 -4.13
C ASP A 209 19.56 4.64 -3.22
N ILE A 210 19.17 3.57 -2.54
CA ILE A 210 18.02 3.60 -1.64
C ILE A 210 18.41 2.97 -0.31
N THR A 211 18.06 3.65 0.78
CA THR A 211 18.17 3.11 2.13
C THR A 211 16.81 2.64 2.59
N VAL A 212 16.75 1.39 3.05
CA VAL A 212 15.58 0.74 3.62
C VAL A 212 15.84 0.56 5.11
N GLU A 213 15.11 1.28 5.94
CA GLU A 213 15.19 1.16 7.40
C GLU A 213 14.12 0.18 7.90
N PHE A 214 14.44 -0.56 8.97
CA PHE A 214 13.54 -1.54 9.57
C PHE A 214 13.28 -1.22 11.04
N LEU A 215 12.06 -1.46 11.49
CA LEU A 215 11.65 -1.45 12.89
C LEU A 215 10.88 -2.74 13.15
N ASP A 216 11.32 -3.54 14.12
CA ASP A 216 10.73 -4.85 14.43
C ASP A 216 10.55 -5.73 13.18
N GLU A 217 11.60 -5.82 12.35
CA GLU A 217 11.65 -6.58 11.09
C GLU A 217 10.74 -6.06 9.96
N HIS A 218 10.00 -4.98 10.18
CA HIS A 218 9.16 -4.34 9.18
C HIS A 218 9.81 -3.09 8.58
N ILE A 219 9.62 -2.85 7.29
CA ILE A 219 10.10 -1.64 6.62
C ILE A 219 9.40 -0.42 7.25
N SER A 220 10.21 0.48 7.81
CA SER A 220 9.75 1.67 8.54
C SER A 220 10.03 2.96 7.77
N ALA A 221 11.11 3.02 6.98
CA ALA A 221 11.41 4.16 6.12
C ALA A 221 12.11 3.74 4.82
N LEU A 222 11.86 4.52 3.77
CA LEU A 222 12.52 4.40 2.47
C LEU A 222 13.12 5.76 2.11
N THR A 223 14.43 5.82 1.88
CA THR A 223 15.14 7.06 1.54
C THR A 223 15.85 6.88 0.20
N ALA A 224 15.42 7.60 -0.83
CA ALA A 224 16.06 7.61 -2.14
C ALA A 224 17.19 8.66 -2.18
N GLY A 225 18.38 8.25 -2.62
CA GLY A 225 19.54 9.10 -2.76
C GLY A 225 19.29 10.21 -3.79
N ILE A 226 19.50 11.46 -3.36
CA ILE A 226 19.71 12.63 -4.23
C ILE A 226 18.47 13.03 -5.08
N THR A 227 17.30 13.17 -4.47
CA THR A 227 16.26 14.04 -5.04
C THR A 227 15.72 15.01 -3.98
N PRO A 228 15.93 16.34 -4.12
CA PRO A 228 15.35 17.34 -3.23
C PRO A 228 13.83 17.16 -3.14
N GLY A 229 13.28 17.05 -1.93
CA GLY A 229 11.84 16.87 -1.70
C GLY A 229 11.30 15.45 -1.89
N ALA A 230 12.16 14.45 -2.13
CA ALA A 230 11.77 13.04 -2.33
C ALA A 230 11.88 12.15 -1.08
N ASN A 231 12.45 12.63 0.02
CA ASN A 231 12.65 11.87 1.25
C ASN A 231 11.83 12.47 2.37
N TRP A 232 10.51 12.25 2.32
CA TRP A 232 9.66 12.63 3.42
C TRP A 232 9.72 11.56 4.48
N ARG A 233 9.90 11.97 5.73
CA ARG A 233 9.65 11.07 6.85
C ARG A 233 8.28 11.36 7.47
N LEU A 234 7.81 10.45 8.30
CA LEU A 234 6.54 10.63 8.99
C LEU A 234 6.59 11.85 9.94
N GLU A 235 7.76 12.11 10.53
CA GLU A 235 8.00 13.24 11.45
C GLU A 235 7.91 14.58 10.74
N ASP A 236 8.28 14.63 9.46
CA ASP A 236 8.16 15.82 8.62
C ASP A 236 6.70 16.23 8.41
N ILE A 237 5.84 15.25 8.12
CA ILE A 237 4.39 15.48 7.95
C ILE A 237 3.75 15.82 9.29
N SER A 238 4.17 15.14 10.35
CA SER A 238 3.73 15.41 11.72
C SER A 238 4.08 16.83 12.14
N ALA A 239 5.29 17.30 11.82
CA ALA A 239 5.70 18.68 12.06
C ALA A 239 4.79 19.67 11.34
N ASP A 240 4.51 19.43 10.05
CA ASP A 240 3.68 20.33 9.25
C ASP A 240 2.23 20.46 9.78
N GLY A 241 1.72 19.42 10.46
CA GLY A 241 0.38 19.40 11.05
C GLY A 241 0.31 19.79 12.54
N PHE A 242 1.42 19.81 13.28
CA PHE A 242 1.42 19.77 14.75
C PHE A 242 0.61 20.91 15.40
N TYR A 243 1.00 22.16 15.17
CA TYR A 243 0.34 23.31 15.82
C TYR A 243 -1.05 23.59 15.25
N ALA A 244 -1.26 23.32 13.96
CA ALA A 244 -2.56 23.45 13.33
C ALA A 244 -3.59 22.50 13.97
N ALA A 245 -3.22 21.24 14.19
CA ALA A 245 -4.05 20.26 14.87
C ALA A 245 -4.37 20.70 16.32
N ILE A 246 -3.40 21.27 17.03
CA ILE A 246 -3.62 21.80 18.39
C ILE A 246 -4.63 22.95 18.39
N GLU A 247 -4.46 23.95 17.52
CA GLU A 247 -5.38 25.09 17.46
C GLU A 247 -6.81 24.63 17.13
N HIS A 248 -6.95 23.74 16.13
CA HIS A 248 -8.23 23.15 15.77
C HIS A 248 -8.85 22.34 16.92
N ALA A 249 -8.07 21.51 17.61
CA ALA A 249 -8.57 20.73 18.75
C ALA A 249 -9.03 21.63 19.91
N MET A 250 -8.29 22.70 20.22
CA MET A 250 -8.68 23.69 21.24
C MET A 250 -9.99 24.39 20.85
N PHE A 251 -10.09 24.85 19.60
CA PHE A 251 -11.29 25.52 19.11
C PHE A 251 -12.51 24.58 19.12
N PHE A 252 -12.35 23.36 18.60
CA PHE A 252 -13.40 22.36 18.51
C PHE A 252 -13.89 21.94 19.90
N SER A 253 -12.98 21.65 20.83
CA SER A 253 -13.33 21.23 22.19
C SER A 253 -14.06 22.32 22.98
N ALA A 254 -13.77 23.59 22.70
CA ALA A 254 -14.43 24.71 23.35
C ALA A 254 -15.86 24.95 22.85
N HIS A 255 -16.11 24.77 21.55
CA HIS A 255 -17.41 25.08 20.93
C HIS A 255 -18.34 23.86 20.81
N TYR A 256 -17.77 22.66 20.72
CA TYR A 256 -18.50 21.39 20.53
C TYR A 256 -18.03 20.32 21.53
N PRO A 257 -18.09 20.58 22.84
CA PRO A 257 -17.49 19.72 23.87
C PRO A 257 -18.08 18.32 23.94
N GLN A 258 -19.34 18.13 23.54
CA GLN A 258 -19.97 16.81 23.51
C GLN A 258 -19.39 15.95 22.36
N ALA A 259 -19.41 16.47 21.13
CA ALA A 259 -18.83 15.81 19.97
C ALA A 259 -17.33 15.54 20.10
N ALA A 260 -16.61 16.35 20.89
CA ALA A 260 -15.18 16.15 21.17
C ALA A 260 -14.88 15.03 22.17
N ARG A 261 -15.85 14.59 22.98
CA ARG A 261 -15.65 13.61 24.07
C ARG A 261 -16.38 12.30 23.86
N GLU A 262 -17.49 12.33 23.14
CA GLU A 262 -18.37 11.20 22.94
C GLU A 262 -18.31 10.69 21.50
N ASN A 263 -18.81 9.47 21.28
CA ASN A 263 -18.97 8.95 19.93
C ASN A 263 -20.14 9.65 19.24
N VAL A 264 -19.90 10.11 18.03
CA VAL A 264 -20.90 10.76 17.17
C VAL A 264 -21.54 9.74 16.24
N LEU A 265 -22.74 10.02 15.74
CA LEU A 265 -23.41 9.19 14.73
C LEU A 265 -23.03 9.67 13.33
N VAL A 266 -22.49 8.77 12.51
CA VAL A 266 -22.14 9.06 11.12
C VAL A 266 -23.12 8.36 10.20
N ASN A 267 -23.70 9.11 9.27
CA ASN A 267 -24.44 8.54 8.15
C ASN A 267 -23.43 8.15 7.06
N LEU A 268 -23.21 6.85 6.90
CA LEU A 268 -22.25 6.30 5.95
C LEU A 268 -22.67 6.47 4.49
N GLU A 269 -23.97 6.55 4.21
CA GLU A 269 -24.49 6.73 2.85
C GLU A 269 -24.27 8.16 2.37
N THR A 270 -24.53 9.13 3.23
CA THR A 270 -24.39 10.55 2.88
C THR A 270 -23.00 11.10 3.15
N GLY A 271 -22.21 10.44 4.00
CA GLY A 271 -20.89 10.93 4.41
C GLY A 271 -20.97 12.15 5.31
N HIS A 272 -21.97 12.20 6.19
CA HIS A 272 -22.20 13.31 7.10
C HIS A 272 -22.32 12.88 8.56
N VAL A 273 -21.96 13.79 9.45
CA VAL A 273 -22.10 13.63 10.90
C VAL A 273 -22.91 14.77 11.47
N LEU A 274 -23.83 14.46 12.39
CA LEU A 274 -24.54 15.46 13.19
C LEU A 274 -23.72 15.75 14.45
N LEU A 275 -23.18 16.97 14.56
CA LEU A 275 -22.30 17.39 15.65
C LEU A 275 -23.07 17.99 16.83
N ASP A 276 -24.21 18.61 16.56
CA ASP A 276 -25.07 19.21 17.56
C ASP A 276 -26.53 19.16 17.10
N GLU A 277 -27.34 18.35 17.78
CA GLU A 277 -28.77 18.20 17.51
C GLU A 277 -29.53 19.51 17.69
N LYS A 278 -29.11 20.37 18.64
CA LYS A 278 -29.83 21.60 18.96
C LYS A 278 -29.68 22.66 17.89
N SER A 279 -28.47 22.82 17.34
CA SER A 279 -28.22 23.75 16.24
C SER A 279 -28.40 23.13 14.85
N GLY A 280 -28.64 21.81 14.77
CA GLY A 280 -28.71 21.06 13.52
C GLY A 280 -27.40 21.12 12.74
N LEU A 281 -26.26 21.21 13.43
CA LEU A 281 -24.97 21.35 12.76
C LEU A 281 -24.52 20.01 12.20
N GLU A 282 -24.51 19.93 10.87
CA GLU A 282 -23.90 18.82 10.14
C GLU A 282 -22.52 19.20 9.60
N ALA A 283 -21.64 18.20 9.54
CA ALA A 283 -20.34 18.29 8.91
C ALA A 283 -20.13 17.15 7.91
N ALA A 284 -19.37 17.42 6.86
CA ALA A 284 -18.89 16.36 5.97
C ALA A 284 -17.91 15.48 6.74
N ALA A 285 -18.05 14.17 6.59
CA ALA A 285 -17.31 13.16 7.35
C ALA A 285 -16.58 12.21 6.39
N VAL A 286 -15.29 12.03 6.64
CA VAL A 286 -14.46 11.01 5.97
C VAL A 286 -13.94 10.07 7.04
N ILE A 287 -14.21 8.78 6.89
CA ILE A 287 -13.64 7.78 7.79
C ILE A 287 -12.19 7.62 7.39
N LEU A 288 -11.29 7.90 8.32
CA LEU A 288 -9.87 7.79 8.08
C LEU A 288 -9.39 6.35 8.25
N ALA A 289 -9.85 5.71 9.31
CA ALA A 289 -9.45 4.38 9.72
C ALA A 289 -10.48 3.75 10.66
N THR A 290 -10.43 2.44 10.78
CA THR A 290 -11.17 1.63 11.75
C THR A 290 -10.21 1.01 12.75
N VAL A 291 -10.68 0.84 13.99
CA VAL A 291 -9.99 0.10 15.03
C VAL A 291 -10.90 -1.01 15.51
N CYS A 292 -10.48 -2.27 15.31
CA CYS A 292 -11.17 -3.48 15.75
C CYS A 292 -10.15 -4.39 16.43
N ASP A 293 -10.46 -4.90 17.62
CA ASP A 293 -9.61 -5.86 18.36
C ASP A 293 -8.13 -5.43 18.50
N GLY A 294 -7.90 -4.12 18.68
CA GLY A 294 -6.56 -3.57 18.83
C GLY A 294 -5.78 -3.41 17.52
N VAL A 295 -6.41 -3.64 16.37
CA VAL A 295 -5.81 -3.45 15.03
C VAL A 295 -6.38 -2.18 14.40
N PHE A 296 -5.49 -1.28 13.99
CA PHE A 296 -5.81 -0.13 13.17
C PHE A 296 -5.77 -0.55 11.70
N THR A 297 -6.81 -0.23 10.94
CA THR A 297 -6.87 -0.46 9.49
C THR A 297 -7.25 0.85 8.81
N TRP A 298 -6.45 1.29 7.83
CA TRP A 298 -6.81 2.46 7.05
C TRP A 298 -8.11 2.24 6.29
N ALA A 299 -8.95 3.26 6.18
CA ALA A 299 -10.23 3.13 5.48
C ALA A 299 -10.06 2.86 3.97
N TRP A 300 -8.96 3.32 3.36
CA TRP A 300 -8.63 2.97 1.96
C TRP A 300 -8.32 1.47 1.79
N ALA A 301 -7.98 0.76 2.88
CA ALA A 301 -7.65 -0.66 2.88
C ALA A 301 -8.84 -1.56 3.24
N ASP A 302 -9.96 -0.97 3.65
CA ASP A 302 -11.21 -1.64 4.03
C ASP A 302 -12.14 -1.76 2.81
N SER A 303 -12.45 -2.99 2.40
CA SER A 303 -13.24 -3.25 1.19
C SER A 303 -14.69 -2.78 1.29
N GLU A 304 -15.25 -2.68 2.49
CA GLU A 304 -16.62 -2.22 2.69
C GLU A 304 -16.68 -0.69 2.66
N LEU A 305 -15.68 -0.02 3.25
CA LEU A 305 -15.62 1.45 3.24
C LEU A 305 -15.24 2.02 1.87
N THR A 306 -14.34 1.37 1.13
CA THR A 306 -13.90 1.84 -0.19
C THR A 306 -15.01 1.89 -1.24
N ARG A 307 -16.11 1.16 -1.04
CA ARG A 307 -17.30 1.21 -1.92
C ARG A 307 -18.16 2.45 -1.69
N LEU A 308 -17.99 3.14 -0.56
CA LEU A 308 -18.81 4.30 -0.21
C LEU A 308 -18.31 5.56 -0.95
N PRO A 309 -19.19 6.31 -1.65
CA PRO A 309 -18.79 7.50 -2.40
C PRO A 309 -18.07 8.57 -1.56
N SER A 310 -18.44 8.70 -0.28
CA SER A 310 -17.86 9.69 0.62
C SER A 310 -16.40 9.39 1.03
N GLN A 311 -15.89 8.20 0.75
CA GLN A 311 -14.56 7.76 1.18
C GLN A 311 -13.47 8.00 0.14
N GLY A 312 -13.83 8.45 -1.08
CA GLY A 312 -12.87 8.77 -2.14
C GLY A 312 -11.64 9.61 -1.68
N PRO A 313 -11.80 10.64 -0.83
CA PRO A 313 -10.68 11.46 -0.36
C PRO A 313 -9.60 10.68 0.42
N VAL A 314 -9.95 9.60 1.13
CA VAL A 314 -8.98 8.88 1.99
C VAL A 314 -7.88 8.19 1.18
N ASN A 315 -8.12 7.93 -0.11
CA ASN A 315 -7.11 7.41 -1.05
C ASN A 315 -5.93 8.36 -1.23
N ALA A 316 -6.11 9.66 -1.00
CA ALA A 316 -5.02 10.63 -1.04
C ALA A 316 -3.95 10.33 0.02
N VAL A 317 -4.30 9.71 1.15
CA VAL A 317 -3.32 9.29 2.17
C VAL A 317 -2.39 8.20 1.61
N ARG A 318 -2.98 7.14 1.01
CA ARG A 318 -2.20 6.08 0.36
C ARG A 318 -1.34 6.63 -0.77
N GLN A 319 -1.93 7.46 -1.63
CA GLN A 319 -1.23 8.03 -2.77
C GLN A 319 -0.07 8.92 -2.33
N PHE A 320 -0.27 9.76 -1.30
CA PHE A 320 0.80 10.55 -0.70
C PHE A 320 1.91 9.64 -0.17
N GLY A 321 1.56 8.55 0.52
CA GLY A 321 2.53 7.56 0.99
C GLY A 321 3.37 6.94 -0.14
N ILE A 322 2.76 6.63 -1.28
CA ILE A 322 3.46 6.11 -2.47
C ILE A 322 4.37 7.16 -3.09
N ASP A 323 3.83 8.36 -3.33
CA ASP A 323 4.56 9.44 -4.00
C ASP A 323 5.73 9.94 -3.17
N LYS A 324 5.62 9.86 -1.84
CA LYS A 324 6.61 10.35 -0.88
C LYS A 324 7.41 9.25 -0.17
N LEU A 325 7.21 7.99 -0.55
CA LEU A 325 7.89 6.81 0.00
C LEU A 325 7.76 6.69 1.53
N VAL A 326 6.54 6.83 2.07
CA VAL A 326 6.24 6.76 3.51
C VAL A 326 5.48 5.46 3.84
N PRO A 327 6.17 4.40 4.31
CA PRO A 327 5.59 3.07 4.54
C PRO A 327 4.33 3.06 5.40
N SER A 328 4.30 3.82 6.51
CA SER A 328 3.18 3.80 7.47
C SER A 328 1.84 4.27 6.89
N LEU A 329 1.87 5.02 5.78
CA LEU A 329 0.67 5.48 5.07
C LEU A 329 0.16 4.48 4.02
N VAL A 330 1.02 3.53 3.63
CA VAL A 330 0.74 2.52 2.60
C VAL A 330 0.55 1.13 3.20
N ARG A 331 1.07 0.85 4.40
CA ARG A 331 0.79 -0.38 5.13
C ARG A 331 -0.68 -0.41 5.54
N ARG A 332 -1.40 -1.45 5.13
CA ARG A 332 -2.87 -1.54 5.24
C ARG A 332 -3.38 -1.49 6.68
N ARG A 333 -2.75 -2.26 7.56
CA ARG A 333 -3.12 -2.39 8.97
C ARG A 333 -1.87 -2.50 9.83
N MET A 334 -2.04 -2.23 11.12
CA MET A 334 -0.98 -2.32 12.12
C MET A 334 -1.58 -2.32 13.53
N PRO A 335 -0.81 -2.67 14.58
CA PRO A 335 -1.28 -2.53 15.96
C PRO A 335 -1.75 -1.09 16.24
N ALA A 336 -2.93 -0.93 16.83
CA ALA A 336 -3.51 0.38 17.12
C ALA A 336 -2.68 1.19 18.13
N ALA A 337 -1.89 0.52 18.98
CA ALA A 337 -0.91 1.18 19.84
C ALA A 337 0.20 1.85 19.02
N MET A 338 0.75 1.15 18.04
CA MET A 338 1.76 1.67 17.11
C MET A 338 1.19 2.84 16.28
N ALA A 339 -0.02 2.69 15.72
CA ALA A 339 -0.68 3.76 14.97
C ALA A 339 -0.87 5.05 15.80
N ARG A 340 -1.12 4.90 17.12
CA ARG A 340 -1.25 6.02 18.06
C ARG A 340 0.10 6.66 18.37
N GLU A 341 1.13 5.85 18.59
CA GLU A 341 2.50 6.33 18.82
C GLU A 341 3.03 7.12 17.62
N LEU A 342 2.77 6.63 16.42
CA LEU A 342 3.09 7.27 15.15
C LEU A 342 2.18 8.48 14.82
N GLY A 343 1.12 8.72 15.59
CA GLY A 343 0.20 9.85 15.37
C GLY A 343 -0.49 9.84 14.01
N LEU A 344 -0.83 8.66 13.46
CA LEU A 344 -1.29 8.52 12.07
C LEU A 344 -2.55 9.34 11.75
N ALA A 345 -3.44 9.51 12.73
CA ALA A 345 -4.62 10.35 12.56
C ALA A 345 -4.24 11.83 12.35
N GLN A 346 -3.25 12.32 13.08
CA GLN A 346 -2.74 13.68 12.97
C GLN A 346 -1.94 13.88 11.69
N VAL A 347 -1.14 12.89 11.28
CA VAL A 347 -0.38 12.89 10.01
C VAL A 347 -1.31 13.04 8.81
N ALA A 348 -2.50 12.42 8.84
CA ALA A 348 -3.45 12.51 7.74
C ALA A 348 -4.13 13.89 7.61
N MET A 349 -4.17 14.69 8.68
CA MET A 349 -4.85 16.00 8.68
C MET A 349 -4.28 16.97 7.64
N PRO A 350 -2.96 17.24 7.57
CA PRO A 350 -2.38 18.10 6.54
C PRO A 350 -2.51 17.51 5.13
N ILE A 351 -2.53 16.18 4.98
CA ILE A 351 -2.69 15.53 3.66
C ILE A 351 -4.10 15.73 3.12
N LEU A 352 -5.12 15.56 3.98
CA LEU A 352 -6.53 15.67 3.61
C LEU A 352 -7.09 17.09 3.76
N ASN A 353 -6.32 18.00 4.34
CA ASN A 353 -6.73 19.34 4.75
C ASN A 353 -8.03 19.32 5.58
N LYS A 354 -8.11 18.38 6.54
CA LYS A 354 -9.22 18.23 7.50
C LYS A 354 -8.65 18.11 8.89
N TRP A 355 -9.01 19.05 9.75
CA TRP A 355 -8.27 19.29 11.00
C TRP A 355 -9.04 18.93 12.27
N ASN A 356 -10.31 18.55 12.14
CA ASN A 356 -11.13 18.15 13.28
C ASN A 356 -11.34 16.64 13.22
N VAL A 357 -11.14 15.97 14.35
CA VAL A 357 -11.28 14.51 14.48
C VAL A 357 -12.36 14.19 15.51
N VAL A 358 -13.18 13.19 15.18
CA VAL A 358 -14.18 12.59 16.07
C VAL A 358 -14.11 11.08 15.93
N THR A 359 -14.75 10.37 16.87
CA THR A 359 -14.86 8.91 16.83
C THR A 359 -16.32 8.48 16.69
N THR A 360 -16.56 7.36 16.03
CA THR A 360 -17.89 6.76 15.93
C THR A 360 -17.81 5.25 16.11
N LYS A 361 -18.87 4.65 16.65
CA LYS A 361 -19.01 3.19 16.73
C LYS A 361 -19.70 2.72 15.45
N LEU A 362 -19.01 1.89 14.67
CA LEU A 362 -19.60 1.25 13.50
C LEU A 362 -20.40 0.00 13.90
N ASN A 363 -19.93 -0.70 14.93
CA ASN A 363 -20.60 -1.81 15.60
C ASN A 363 -20.04 -1.94 17.04
N GLU A 364 -20.37 -3.02 17.75
CA GLU A 364 -19.93 -3.25 19.13
C GLU A 364 -18.39 -3.25 19.29
N ASN A 365 -17.67 -3.83 18.32
CA ASN A 365 -16.23 -4.07 18.39
C ASN A 365 -15.40 -3.10 17.56
N THR A 366 -16.01 -2.39 16.59
CA THR A 366 -15.30 -1.52 15.64
C THR A 366 -15.59 -0.05 15.92
N THR A 367 -14.51 0.71 16.14
CA THR A 367 -14.56 2.18 16.29
C THR A 367 -13.89 2.81 15.08
N ALA A 368 -14.54 3.75 14.42
CA ALA A 368 -13.95 4.53 13.33
C ALA A 368 -13.39 5.85 13.85
N ILE A 369 -12.24 6.24 13.29
CA ILE A 369 -11.63 7.56 13.41
C ILE A 369 -12.09 8.36 12.21
N VAL A 370 -12.70 9.52 12.44
CA VAL A 370 -13.39 10.29 11.40
C VAL A 370 -12.86 11.70 11.37
N LEU A 371 -12.44 12.15 10.20
CA LEU A 371 -12.09 13.55 9.96
C LEU A 371 -13.32 14.29 9.45
N ILE A 372 -13.61 15.43 10.06
CA ILE A 372 -14.82 16.21 9.79
C ILE A 372 -14.49 17.61 9.30
N ASP A 373 -15.35 18.13 8.44
CA ASP A 373 -15.20 19.47 7.89
C ASP A 373 -16.55 20.16 7.71
N SER A 374 -16.59 21.43 8.09
CA SER A 374 -17.76 22.31 7.93
C SER A 374 -17.31 23.76 8.04
N PRO A 375 -17.93 24.72 7.32
CA PRO A 375 -17.61 26.14 7.43
C PRO A 375 -17.65 26.67 8.87
N LYS A 376 -18.50 26.11 9.75
CA LYS A 376 -18.59 26.50 11.16
C LYS A 376 -17.45 25.96 12.05
N LEU A 377 -16.59 25.09 11.51
CA LEU A 377 -15.41 24.54 12.18
C LEU A 377 -14.12 25.26 11.78
N ARG A 378 -14.21 26.28 10.92
CA ARG A 378 -13.06 27.08 10.50
C ARG A 378 -12.60 27.96 11.65
N LEU A 379 -11.28 28.00 11.83
CA LEU A 379 -10.67 28.84 12.84
C LEU A 379 -10.95 30.33 12.56
N PRO A 380 -11.21 31.15 13.60
CA PRO A 380 -11.29 32.60 13.46
C PRO A 380 -9.93 33.18 13.05
N ALA A 381 -9.87 34.49 12.80
CA ALA A 381 -8.61 35.18 12.53
C ALA A 381 -7.60 34.96 13.67
N LEU A 382 -6.35 34.72 13.31
CA LEU A 382 -5.28 34.47 14.28
C LEU A 382 -5.05 35.72 15.13
N THR A 383 -5.07 35.57 16.46
CA THR A 383 -4.73 36.64 17.40
C THR A 383 -3.40 36.32 18.10
N PRO A 384 -2.64 37.33 18.57
CA PRO A 384 -1.38 37.09 19.27
C PRO A 384 -1.52 36.19 20.52
N HIS A 385 -2.67 36.24 21.20
CA HIS A 385 -2.94 35.40 22.38
C HIS A 385 -3.12 33.93 21.99
N VAL A 386 -3.84 33.65 20.89
CA VAL A 386 -4.04 32.29 20.38
C VAL A 386 -2.73 31.75 19.83
N GLU A 387 -2.00 32.55 19.05
CA GLU A 387 -0.69 32.18 18.52
C GLU A 387 0.27 31.78 19.65
N LYS A 388 0.39 32.61 20.69
CA LYS A 388 1.20 32.29 21.86
C LYS A 388 0.73 31.01 22.55
N ALA A 389 -0.57 30.87 22.82
CA ALA A 389 -1.12 29.69 23.50
C ALA A 389 -0.87 28.38 22.73
N VAL A 390 -0.91 28.43 21.39
CA VAL A 390 -0.61 27.28 20.53
C VAL A 390 0.89 26.97 20.55
N LEU A 391 1.74 27.98 20.36
CA LEU A 391 3.20 27.82 20.29
C LEU A 391 3.85 27.47 21.65
N ASP A 392 3.17 27.74 22.76
CA ASP A 392 3.60 27.32 24.10
C ASP A 392 3.53 25.79 24.28
N ASN A 393 2.85 25.06 23.38
CA ASN A 393 2.88 23.60 23.38
C ASN A 393 4.24 23.09 22.87
N GLN A 394 4.85 22.17 23.61
CA GLN A 394 6.13 21.59 23.24
C GLN A 394 5.92 20.37 22.32
N PRO A 395 6.46 20.37 21.09
CA PRO A 395 6.41 19.18 20.26
C PRO A 395 7.27 18.05 20.86
N PRO A 396 6.90 16.79 20.64
CA PRO A 396 7.75 15.64 20.93
C PRO A 396 9.15 15.80 20.34
N ALA A 397 10.15 15.16 20.95
CA ALA A 397 11.56 15.35 20.59
C ALA A 397 11.91 14.99 19.13
N HIS A 398 11.15 14.07 18.51
CA HIS A 398 11.34 13.67 17.12
C HIS A 398 10.72 14.65 16.10
N ILE A 399 9.87 15.58 16.53
CA ILE A 399 9.24 16.57 15.66
C ILE A 399 10.10 17.83 15.59
N ASN A 400 10.45 18.26 14.37
CA ASN A 400 11.18 19.50 14.15
C ASN A 400 10.31 20.72 14.47
N ARG A 401 10.61 21.39 15.59
CA ARG A 401 9.86 22.56 16.06
C ARG A 401 9.87 23.74 15.08
N ASP A 402 11.01 24.04 14.46
CA ASP A 402 11.13 25.19 13.56
C ASP A 402 10.31 24.97 12.30
N ARG A 403 10.32 23.75 11.75
CA ARG A 403 9.45 23.35 10.64
C ARG A 403 7.98 23.48 11.01
N ALA A 404 7.59 22.98 12.19
CA ALA A 404 6.21 23.08 12.66
C ALA A 404 5.73 24.53 12.81
N ILE A 405 6.58 25.42 13.34
CA ILE A 405 6.28 26.86 13.45
C ILE A 405 6.08 27.47 12.05
N GLN A 406 6.99 27.19 11.11
CA GLN A 406 6.91 27.71 9.75
C GLN A 406 5.63 27.25 9.03
N ALA A 407 5.30 25.96 9.11
CA ALA A 407 4.10 25.40 8.51
C ALA A 407 2.83 26.00 9.11
N TYR A 408 2.78 26.17 10.42
CA TYR A 408 1.65 26.80 11.12
C TYR A 408 1.40 28.24 10.66
N HIS A 409 2.45 29.07 10.61
CA HIS A 409 2.30 30.43 10.12
C HIS A 409 1.93 30.48 8.63
N ALA A 410 2.43 29.56 7.80
CA ALA A 410 2.04 29.47 6.40
C ALA A 410 0.56 29.08 6.22
N MET A 411 0.03 28.21 7.08
CA MET A 411 -1.38 27.85 7.07
C MET A 411 -2.28 29.02 7.51
N ARG A 412 -1.86 29.79 8.53
CA ARG A 412 -2.66 30.88 9.12
C ARG A 412 -2.52 32.22 8.40
N GLY A 413 -1.37 32.49 7.78
CA GLY A 413 -1.11 33.69 7.01
C GLY A 413 -1.17 33.37 5.51
N ASN A 414 -2.06 34.02 4.76
CA ASN A 414 -2.13 33.94 3.29
C ASN A 414 -0.81 34.37 2.59
N LYS A 415 0.22 33.53 2.65
CA LYS A 415 1.36 33.50 1.76
C LYS A 415 1.55 32.04 1.35
N PRO A 416 1.45 31.69 0.06
CA PRO A 416 1.76 30.35 -0.38
C PRO A 416 3.22 30.07 -0.02
N ALA A 417 3.44 29.22 0.99
CA ALA A 417 4.66 28.44 1.01
C ALA A 417 4.65 27.67 -0.31
N GLY A 418 5.64 27.94 -1.15
CA GLY A 418 5.76 27.30 -2.45
C GLY A 418 5.75 25.79 -2.26
N ILE A 419 4.60 25.17 -2.51
CA ILE A 419 4.56 23.85 -3.10
C ILE A 419 5.31 24.05 -4.42
N PRO A 420 6.47 23.40 -4.66
CA PRO A 420 7.00 23.37 -6.00
C PRO A 420 5.90 22.74 -6.86
N SER A 421 5.32 23.55 -7.74
CA SER A 421 4.36 23.12 -8.73
C SER A 421 4.98 22.01 -9.56
N THR A 422 4.33 20.84 -9.51
CA THR A 422 4.40 19.65 -10.40
C THR A 422 5.75 19.24 -10.96
#